data_AF-A0A538GU37-F1
#
_entry.id   AF-A0A538GU37-F1
#
_cell.length_a   1.000
_cell.length_b   1.000
_cell.length_c   1.000
_cell.angle_alpha   90.00
_cell.angle_beta   90.00
_cell.angle_gamma   90.00
#
_symmetry.space_group_name_H-M   'P 1'
#
loop_
_entity.id
_entity.type
_entity.pdbx_description
1 polymer ?
#
loop_
_entity_poly.entity_id
_entity_poly.type
_entity_poly.pdbx_seq_one_letter_code
_entity_poly.pdbx_strand_id
1 'polypeptide(L)'
;MTYRVGQRVRVAARPHEGHHRTPGYVKGKTGRIERVHAAFTNPETRAYGEDGLPEQRLYSVGFARGDHLVYVDIFEHWLKEAK
;
A
#
# COMPACT_ATOMS: atom_id res chain seq x y z
N MET A 1 9.68 7.06 -3.27
CA MET A 1 10.61 7.07 -2.12
C MET A 1 10.51 5.68 -1.54
N THR A 2 11.56 4.86 -1.60
CA THR A 2 11.45 3.43 -1.29
C THR A 2 11.49 3.18 0.21
N TYR A 3 10.51 2.44 0.72
CA TYR A 3 10.46 2.02 2.12
C TYR A 3 11.28 0.76 2.37
N ARG A 4 11.71 0.56 3.61
CA ARG A 4 12.50 -0.61 4.05
C ARG A 4 11.74 -1.43 5.07
N VAL A 5 12.06 -2.73 5.18
CA VAL A 5 11.51 -3.60 6.23
C VAL A 5 11.75 -2.98 7.61
N GLY A 6 10.73 -3.01 8.46
CA GLY A 6 10.73 -2.39 9.78
C GLY A 6 10.29 -0.92 9.79
N GLN A 7 10.23 -0.24 8.65
CA GLN A 7 9.81 1.16 8.59
C GLN A 7 8.32 1.30 8.89
N ARG A 8 7.96 2.31 9.69
CA ARG A 8 6.56 2.65 9.97
C ARG A 8 5.98 3.46 8.82
N VAL A 9 4.81 3.07 8.35
CA VAL A 9 4.10 3.73 7.26
C VAL A 9 2.64 3.93 7.60
N ARG A 10 2.06 5.02 7.11
CA ARG A 10 0.64 5.32 7.19
C ARG A 10 0.01 5.14 5.82
N VAL A 11 -1.07 4.37 5.76
CA VAL A 11 -1.89 4.26 4.55
C VAL A 11 -2.68 5.55 4.37
N ALA A 12 -2.69 6.10 3.18
CA ALA A 12 -3.43 7.31 2.86
C ALA A 12 -4.93 7.13 3.19
N ALA A 13 -5.50 8.11 3.89
CA ALA A 13 -6.93 8.16 4.20
C ALA A 13 -7.76 8.83 3.09
N ARG A 14 -7.17 9.03 1.90
CA ARG A 14 -7.82 9.77 0.82
C ARG A 14 -9.02 8.99 0.26
N PRO A 15 -10.11 9.69 -0.09
CA PRO A 15 -11.07 9.12 -1.03
C PRO A 15 -10.34 8.88 -2.37
N HIS A 16 -10.81 7.90 -3.11
CA HIS A 16 -10.30 7.61 -4.44
C HIS A 16 -11.51 7.19 -5.28
N GLU A 17 -11.60 7.78 -6.47
CA GLU A 17 -12.64 7.48 -7.44
C GLU A 17 -12.11 6.46 -8.44
N GLY A 18 -12.88 5.40 -8.67
CA GLY A 18 -12.49 4.31 -9.55
C GLY A 18 -11.77 3.16 -8.83
N HIS A 19 -11.08 2.34 -9.62
CA HIS A 19 -10.45 1.12 -9.13
C HIS A 19 -9.21 1.42 -8.29
N HIS A 20 -9.13 0.82 -7.10
CA HIS A 20 -7.87 0.71 -6.34
C HIS A 20 -7.81 -0.58 -5.53
N ARG A 21 -6.61 -1.01 -5.19
CA ARG A 21 -6.36 -2.27 -4.45
C ARG A 21 -6.13 -2.08 -2.94
N THR A 22 -6.23 -0.85 -2.43
CA THR A 22 -6.06 -0.55 -0.99
C THR A 22 -7.38 -0.67 -0.21
N PRO A 23 -7.57 -1.69 0.65
CA PRO A 23 -8.85 -1.91 1.33
C PRO A 23 -9.23 -0.76 2.27
N GLY A 24 -10.53 -0.47 2.37
CA GLY A 24 -11.03 0.62 3.22
C GLY A 24 -10.63 0.49 4.69
N TYR A 25 -10.59 -0.74 5.22
CA TYR A 25 -10.29 -0.99 6.63
C TYR A 25 -8.85 -0.69 7.03
N VAL A 26 -7.91 -0.47 6.09
CA VAL A 26 -6.54 -0.04 6.38
C VAL A 26 -6.30 1.45 6.11
N LYS A 27 -7.20 2.14 5.40
CA LYS A 27 -7.05 3.57 5.10
C LYS A 27 -6.91 4.39 6.39
N GLY A 28 -5.90 5.25 6.45
CA GLY A 28 -5.58 6.07 7.63
C GLY A 28 -4.94 5.32 8.79
N LYS A 29 -4.71 4.00 8.70
CA LYS A 29 -4.00 3.25 9.74
C LYS A 29 -2.49 3.30 9.52
N THR A 30 -1.76 3.22 10.62
CA THR A 30 -0.30 3.08 10.61
C THR A 30 0.05 1.60 10.80
N GLY A 31 0.93 1.10 9.95
CA GLY A 31 1.48 -0.25 10.02
C GLY A 31 2.99 -0.22 9.89
N ARG A 32 3.59 -1.40 9.74
CA ARG A 32 5.03 -1.56 9.52
C ARG A 32 5.28 -2.33 8.23
N ILE A 33 6.31 -1.96 7.48
CA ILE A 33 6.75 -2.74 6.32
C ILE A 33 7.32 -4.07 6.82
N GLU A 34 6.71 -5.17 6.39
CA GLU A 34 7.11 -6.52 6.75
C GLU A 34 7.83 -7.20 5.58
N ARG A 35 7.50 -6.81 4.35
CA ARG A 35 8.21 -7.25 3.15
C ARG A 35 8.20 -6.18 2.06
N VAL A 36 9.30 -6.07 1.32
CA VAL A 36 9.39 -5.27 0.09
C VAL A 36 9.30 -6.24 -1.09
N HIS A 37 8.31 -6.07 -1.96
CA HIS A 37 8.17 -6.85 -3.19
C HIS A 37 8.81 -6.11 -4.38
N ALA A 38 8.58 -6.62 -5.59
CA ALA A 38 8.96 -5.95 -6.83
C ALA A 38 8.06 -4.73 -7.13
N ALA A 39 8.36 -4.05 -8.23
CA ALA A 39 7.46 -3.10 -8.85
C ALA A 39 6.51 -3.84 -9.81
N PHE A 40 5.28 -3.35 -9.91
CA PHE A 40 4.26 -3.86 -10.83
C PHE A 40 3.52 -2.68 -11.46
N THR A 41 2.94 -2.86 -12.64
CA THR A 41 2.08 -1.86 -13.27
C THR A 41 0.96 -1.39 -12.33
N ASN A 42 0.65 -0.09 -12.35
CA ASN A 42 -0.39 0.52 -11.53
C ASN A 42 -1.77 -0.11 -11.84
N PRO A 43 -2.39 -0.82 -10.88
CA PRO A 43 -3.68 -1.46 -11.14
C PRO A 43 -4.81 -0.45 -11.35
N GLU A 44 -4.67 0.77 -10.83
CA GLU A 44 -5.72 1.80 -10.92
C GLU A 44 -5.97 2.22 -12.37
N THR A 45 -4.91 2.34 -13.19
CA THR A 45 -5.03 2.69 -14.62
C THR A 45 -5.18 1.44 -15.50
N ARG A 46 -4.49 0.34 -15.17
CA ARG A 46 -4.64 -0.96 -15.89
C ARG A 46 -6.08 -1.46 -15.91
N ALA A 47 -6.83 -1.24 -14.84
CA ALA A 47 -8.24 -1.64 -14.76
C ALA A 47 -9.11 -0.99 -15.85
N TYR A 48 -8.66 0.10 -16.45
CA TYR A 48 -9.35 0.85 -17.49
C TYR A 48 -8.68 0.75 -18.87
N GLY A 49 -7.75 -0.19 -19.05
CA GLY A 49 -7.13 -0.50 -20.35
C GLY A 49 -5.87 0.31 -20.69
N GLU A 50 -5.43 1.21 -19.82
CA GLU A 50 -4.14 1.90 -19.98
C GLU A 50 -2.95 0.95 -19.75
N ASP A 51 -1.72 1.40 -20.01
CA ASP A 51 -0.51 0.56 -19.90
C ASP A 51 -0.05 0.30 -18.46
N GLY A 52 -0.54 1.06 -17.49
CA GLY A 52 -0.18 0.90 -16.08
C GLY A 52 1.20 1.44 -15.71
N LEU A 53 1.82 2.22 -16.57
CA LEU A 53 3.14 2.78 -16.32
C LEU A 53 3.04 4.19 -15.69
N PRO A 54 4.03 4.61 -14.89
CA PRO A 54 5.16 3.82 -14.41
C PRO A 54 4.75 2.80 -13.34
N GLU A 55 5.52 1.71 -13.26
CA GLU A 55 5.32 0.69 -12.23
C GLU A 55 5.43 1.27 -10.82
N GLN A 56 4.63 0.72 -9.90
CA GLN A 56 4.57 1.07 -8.50
C GLN A 56 5.11 -0.10 -7.67
N ARG A 57 5.99 0.21 -6.70
CA ARG A 57 6.50 -0.81 -5.79
C ARG A 57 5.39 -1.31 -4.85
N LEU A 58 5.35 -2.61 -4.62
CA LEU A 58 4.40 -3.24 -3.71
C LEU A 58 5.07 -3.61 -2.39
N TYR A 59 4.35 -3.43 -1.29
CA TYR A 59 4.85 -3.72 0.05
C TYR A 59 3.83 -4.55 0.82
N SER A 60 4.31 -5.54 1.57
CA SER A 60 3.48 -6.19 2.59
C SER A 60 3.55 -5.39 3.88
N VAL A 61 2.41 -4.85 4.31
CA VAL A 61 2.30 -4.00 5.50
C VAL A 61 1.57 -4.77 6.61
N GLY A 62 2.22 -4.92 7.76
CA GLY A 62 1.65 -5.52 8.95
C GLY A 62 0.89 -4.52 9.80
N PHE A 63 -0.31 -4.90 10.25
CA PHE A 63 -1.15 -4.15 11.18
C PHE A 63 -1.52 -5.03 12.37
N ALA A 64 -1.27 -4.53 13.58
CA ALA A 64 -1.65 -5.21 14.81
C ALA A 64 -3.04 -4.78 15.29
N ARG A 65 -3.84 -5.74 15.77
CA ARG A 65 -5.12 -5.51 16.45
C ARG A 65 -5.29 -6.55 17.56
N GLY A 66 -4.99 -6.15 18.80
CA GLY A 66 -4.87 -7.10 19.91
C GLY A 66 -3.78 -8.12 19.61
N ASP A 67 -4.09 -9.39 19.80
CA ASP A 67 -3.16 -10.51 19.53
C ASP A 67 -3.13 -10.95 18.05
N HIS A 68 -3.88 -10.28 17.18
CA HIS A 68 -3.94 -10.60 15.76
C HIS A 68 -3.06 -9.67 14.92
N LEU A 69 -2.39 -10.27 13.94
CA LEU A 69 -1.65 -9.57 12.89
C LEU A 69 -2.36 -9.76 11.56
N VAL A 70 -2.59 -8.66 10.85
CA VAL A 70 -3.11 -8.65 9.48
C VAL A 70 -2.05 -8.08 8.56
N TYR A 71 -1.71 -8.82 7.52
CA TYR A 71 -0.79 -8.38 6.48
C TYR A 71 -1.60 -8.01 5.23
N VAL A 72 -1.32 -6.83 4.68
CA VAL A 72 -1.97 -6.33 3.46
C VAL A 72 -0.90 -5.86 2.50
N ASP A 73 -0.96 -6.32 1.26
CA ASP A 73 -0.09 -5.82 0.20
C ASP A 73 -0.63 -4.49 -0.33
N ILE A 74 0.17 -3.41 -0.22
CA ILE A 74 -0.21 -2.03 -0.52
C ILE A 74 0.86 -1.40 -1.42
N PHE A 75 0.42 -0.75 -2.50
CA PHE A 75 1.30 -0.05 -3.44
C PHE A 75 1.88 1.25 -2.84
N GLU A 76 3.11 1.60 -3.27
CA GLU A 76 3.89 2.72 -2.73
C GLU A 76 3.10 4.04 -2.69
N HIS A 77 2.33 4.34 -3.74
CA HIS A 77 1.57 5.60 -3.85
C HIS A 77 0.39 5.71 -2.88
N TRP A 78 0.07 4.64 -2.14
CA TRP A 78 -0.87 4.66 -1.02
C TRP A 78 -0.20 4.83 0.34
N LEU A 79 1.12 4.81 0.42
CA LEU A 79 1.87 4.87 1.67
C LEU A 79 2.55 6.23 1.85
N LYS A 80 2.63 6.66 3.11
CA LYS A 80 3.45 7.78 3.56
C LYS A 80 4.28 7.32 4.75
N GLU A 81 5.49 7.86 4.91
CA GLU A 81 6.27 7.64 6.13
C GLU A 81 5.47 8.11 7.36
N ALA A 82 5.46 7.28 8.41
CA ALA A 82 4.85 7.62 9.69
C ALA A 82 5.95 7.86 10.72
N LYS A 83 5.91 9.01 11.39
CA LYS A 83 6.74 9.29 12.55
C LYS A 83 6.34 8.40 13.73
#